data_AF-A0AAG5D2E5-F1
#
_entry.id   AF-A0AAG5D2E5-F1
#
_cell.length_a   1.000
_cell.length_b   1.000
_cell.length_c   1.000
_cell.angle_alpha   90.00
_cell.angle_beta   90.00
_cell.angle_gamma   90.00
#
_symmetry.space_group_name_H-M   'P 1'
#
loop_
_entity.id
_entity.type
_entity.pdbx_description
1 polymer ?
#
loop_
_entity_poly.entity_id
_entity_poly.type
_entity_poly.pdbx_seq_one_letter_code
_entity_poly.pdbx_strand_id
1 'polypeptide(L)'
;MDAMHRTGIFTICRLVRIPTFSPLREPCPSCVAPYGYHNLMPLSTDANLFSQEVQRANVSGNLDAPEGGFDAIMQAIVCREQIGWREKARRLLLFSTDAGFHYAGDGKLGGVITPNDGECHLDHNGRYTHSTAQDYPSISQINLKVKQNAINVIFAVTAEELSVYEKLSRLVEGSSAAKLSNDSSNIVSLVREQYNKISSSVEMKDNRTDNVIDVKYYSRCRNTSSQLQQTNRCEGLKVGDVVTFEAHITLLQCPSDPRDWHQVLQIYPVGINESLTVDIEMLCSCDCEQPTDPEYRERADECSQSGTYKCGVCECDGNYHGQRCECSATDSLLEPGMVDACRMSNSSDECSGRGQCVCGVCVCERRPNPEEVIEGRYCECDNFSCDRPGGLLCSGPDHGRCVCGQCECRDGWTGPACDCRASNESCIPPEGGELCSGHGTCECGTCRCTVTEDGRYTGRYCEKCPTCSGRCNEFKHCVQCQQYQTGPLANAEDCASNCTLFVPVPVKKVTIDEERNDNKCTFYDDDDCRFEFSYNDSDQDKVVVTAQEERECPPKVFMLGIALAVIAAVVLIGMAVLLLWKVLTSIHDRREFARFEKERMMAKWDTGENPIYKQATTTFKNPTYAGK
;
A
#
# COMPACT_ATOMS: atom_id res chain seq x y z
N MET A 1 36.62 -20.00 20.44
CA MET A 1 36.76 -18.55 20.18
C MET A 1 35.64 -17.88 20.95
N ASP A 2 35.96 -17.21 22.06
CA ASP A 2 34.96 -16.45 22.82
C ASP A 2 34.38 -15.37 21.92
N ALA A 3 33.10 -15.49 21.59
CA ALA A 3 32.38 -14.46 20.85
C ALA A 3 32.24 -13.23 21.75
N MET A 4 33.20 -12.31 21.67
CA MET A 4 33.08 -11.01 22.32
C MET A 4 31.96 -10.21 21.65
N HIS A 5 30.87 -10.00 22.38
CA HIS A 5 29.73 -9.19 21.98
C HIS A 5 30.02 -7.72 22.30
N ARG A 6 29.49 -6.80 21.48
CA ARG A 6 29.55 -5.36 21.75
C ARG A 6 28.13 -4.80 21.80
N THR A 7 27.89 -3.89 22.74
CA THR A 7 26.60 -3.20 22.93
C THR A 7 26.82 -1.70 22.90
N GLY A 8 25.81 -0.98 22.42
CA GLY A 8 25.77 0.48 22.34
C GLY A 8 24.34 0.93 22.54
N ILE A 9 24.14 2.20 22.86
CA ILE A 9 22.82 2.78 23.10
C ILE A 9 22.69 4.13 22.39
N PHE A 10 21.50 4.35 21.86
CA PHE A 10 21.10 5.57 21.18
C PHE A 10 19.72 5.97 21.70
N THR A 11 19.45 7.27 21.65
CA THR A 11 18.13 7.80 21.99
C THR A 11 17.62 8.71 20.88
N ILE A 12 16.32 8.87 20.84
CA ILE A 12 15.59 9.63 19.83
C ILE A 12 14.45 10.39 20.48
N CYS A 13 14.16 11.58 19.96
CA CYS A 13 12.91 12.28 20.17
C CYS A 13 12.54 13.02 18.87
N ARG A 14 11.29 13.42 18.67
CA ARG A 14 10.92 14.20 17.49
C ARG A 14 11.20 15.69 17.73
N LEU A 15 11.92 16.35 16.80
CA LEU A 15 12.13 17.79 16.83
C LEU A 15 11.00 18.50 16.05
N VAL A 16 10.13 19.23 16.74
CA VAL A 16 8.99 19.92 16.10
C VAL A 16 9.34 21.38 15.79
N ARG A 17 9.22 21.79 14.53
CA ARG A 17 9.36 23.19 14.09
C ARG A 17 8.00 23.89 14.03
N ILE A 18 7.49 24.35 15.17
CA ILE A 18 6.33 25.28 15.21
C ILE A 18 6.84 26.66 15.63
N PRO A 19 6.66 27.71 14.81
CA PRO A 19 7.20 29.03 15.09
C PRO A 19 6.31 29.83 16.06
N THR A 20 5.83 29.24 17.17
CA THR A 20 5.16 29.97 18.27
C THR A 20 4.81 29.02 19.41
N PHE A 21 5.73 28.53 20.25
CA PHE A 21 5.37 28.02 21.59
C PHE A 21 6.59 27.93 22.51
N SER A 22 6.42 28.38 23.76
CA SER A 22 7.48 28.51 24.79
C SER A 22 7.89 27.25 25.59
N PRO A 23 7.36 26.01 25.42
CA PRO A 23 7.76 24.84 26.22
C PRO A 23 8.91 24.02 25.60
N LEU A 24 9.76 24.63 24.77
CA LEU A 24 10.82 23.91 24.03
C LEU A 24 12.03 23.48 24.88
N ARG A 25 12.18 23.99 26.11
CA ARG A 25 13.32 23.64 26.99
C ARG A 25 13.05 22.45 27.91
N GLU A 26 11.81 22.26 28.33
CA GLU A 26 11.40 21.20 29.26
C GLU A 26 9.96 20.78 28.89
N PRO A 27 9.79 19.76 28.03
CA PRO A 27 8.48 19.35 27.51
C PRO A 27 7.61 18.65 28.58
N CYS A 28 8.24 18.11 29.63
CA CYS A 28 7.62 17.52 30.81
C CYS A 28 8.55 17.70 32.03
N PRO A 29 8.04 17.59 33.28
CA PRO A 29 8.88 17.76 34.47
C PRO A 29 10.08 16.81 34.47
N SER A 30 11.29 17.35 34.61
CA SER A 30 12.57 16.61 34.53
C SER A 30 12.90 16.00 33.15
N CYS A 31 12.24 16.45 32.09
CA CYS A 31 12.54 16.02 30.72
C CYS A 31 13.51 16.96 30.02
N VAL A 32 14.36 16.40 29.16
CA VAL A 32 15.27 17.20 28.33
C VAL A 32 14.53 17.81 27.14
N ALA A 33 15.12 18.87 26.56
CA ALA A 33 14.63 19.47 25.33
C ALA A 33 14.60 18.43 24.19
N PRO A 34 13.61 18.49 23.27
CA PRO A 34 13.53 17.59 22.13
C PRO A 34 14.79 17.61 21.26
N TYR A 35 15.17 16.48 20.70
CA TYR A 35 16.32 16.29 19.81
C TYR A 35 16.02 15.16 18.83
N GLY A 36 16.45 15.24 17.57
CA GLY A 36 16.20 14.20 16.57
C GLY A 36 16.80 12.84 16.94
N TYR A 37 18.13 12.72 16.89
CA TYR A 37 18.84 11.49 17.26
C TYR A 37 20.12 11.82 18.01
N HIS A 38 20.46 11.00 19.00
CA HIS A 38 21.69 11.10 19.77
C HIS A 38 22.31 9.71 19.99
N ASN A 39 23.53 9.53 19.48
CA ASN A 39 24.39 8.43 19.85
C ASN A 39 25.08 8.71 21.19
N LEU A 40 24.58 8.05 22.25
CA LEU A 40 25.11 8.18 23.60
C LEU A 40 26.38 7.35 23.80
N MET A 41 26.44 6.16 23.19
CA MET A 41 27.52 5.21 23.41
C MET A 41 27.82 4.38 22.15
N PRO A 42 29.04 4.47 21.59
CA PRO A 42 29.52 3.56 20.56
C PRO A 42 29.58 2.11 21.05
N LEU A 43 29.53 1.16 20.11
CA LEU A 43 29.59 -0.28 20.40
C LEU A 43 30.86 -0.65 21.18
N SER A 44 30.68 -1.09 22.43
CA SER A 44 31.76 -1.49 23.34
C SER A 44 31.50 -2.87 23.97
N THR A 45 32.56 -3.54 24.41
CA THR A 45 32.47 -4.81 25.17
C THR A 45 32.15 -4.59 26.66
N ASP A 46 32.15 -3.35 27.13
CA ASP A 46 31.90 -3.02 28.54
C ASP A 46 30.39 -2.91 28.83
N ALA A 47 29.82 -3.98 29.40
CA ALA A 47 28.42 -4.03 29.79
C ALA A 47 28.09 -3.10 30.98
N ASN A 48 29.06 -2.79 31.85
CA ASN A 48 28.84 -1.87 32.97
C ASN A 48 28.70 -0.44 32.47
N LEU A 49 29.52 -0.05 31.48
CA LEU A 49 29.40 1.23 30.81
C LEU A 49 28.01 1.38 30.16
N PHE A 50 27.54 0.34 29.46
CA PHE A 50 26.18 0.34 28.89
C PHE A 50 25.11 0.57 29.97
N SER A 51 25.17 -0.17 31.09
CA SER A 51 24.21 0.01 32.18
C SER A 51 24.26 1.42 32.78
N GLN A 52 25.43 2.04 32.87
CA GLN A 52 25.59 3.40 33.39
C GLN A 52 24.99 4.43 32.43
N GLU A 53 25.25 4.31 31.13
CA GLU A 53 24.73 5.24 30.12
C GLU A 53 23.21 5.12 29.96
N VAL A 54 22.64 3.91 30.05
CA VAL A 54 21.18 3.69 30.08
C VAL A 54 20.54 4.41 31.28
N GLN A 55 21.14 4.31 32.47
CA GLN A 55 20.61 4.97 33.67
C GLN A 55 20.73 6.50 33.63
N ARG A 56 21.68 7.02 32.85
CA ARG A 56 21.88 8.47 32.63
C ARG A 56 21.02 9.03 31.52
N ALA A 57 20.43 8.18 30.68
CA ALA A 57 19.63 8.62 29.55
C ALA A 57 18.34 9.29 30.05
N ASN A 58 18.22 10.59 29.77
CA ASN A 58 17.05 11.37 30.16
C ASN A 58 15.90 11.20 29.15
N VAL A 59 14.69 11.15 29.66
CA VAL A 59 13.46 11.14 28.86
C VAL A 59 13.22 12.53 28.26
N SER A 60 12.70 12.55 27.03
CA SER A 60 12.25 13.76 26.33
C SER A 60 10.76 13.61 25.98
N GLY A 61 10.13 14.64 25.44
CA GLY A 61 8.74 14.58 24.97
C GLY A 61 8.55 15.22 23.60
N ASN A 62 7.61 14.68 22.82
CA ASN A 62 7.14 15.18 21.53
C ASN A 62 5.70 15.71 21.64
N LEU A 63 5.25 16.44 20.62
CA LEU A 63 3.93 17.08 20.60
C LEU A 63 2.83 16.19 19.96
N ASP A 64 3.22 15.35 19.02
CA ASP A 64 2.36 14.48 18.23
C ASP A 64 2.77 13.01 18.34
N ALA A 65 1.84 12.10 18.02
CA ALA A 65 2.00 10.68 18.33
C ALA A 65 3.14 9.98 17.55
N PRO A 66 3.31 10.14 16.22
CA PRO A 66 4.38 9.45 15.52
C PRO A 66 5.76 10.08 15.80
N GLU A 67 6.78 9.24 15.88
CA GLU A 67 8.15 9.68 16.19
C GLU A 67 9.05 9.73 14.95
N GLY A 68 10.21 10.40 15.08
CA GLY A 68 11.20 10.51 14.01
C GLY A 68 12.07 9.26 13.81
N GLY A 69 11.60 8.08 14.20
CA GLY A 69 12.37 6.84 14.36
C GLY A 69 13.30 6.49 13.18
N PHE A 70 12.85 6.83 11.98
CA PHE A 70 13.53 6.56 10.73
C PHE A 70 14.84 7.35 10.54
N ASP A 71 14.95 8.57 11.07
CA ASP A 71 16.21 9.32 11.09
C ASP A 71 17.25 8.59 11.94
N ALA A 72 16.86 8.11 13.12
CA ALA A 72 17.74 7.36 14.01
C ALA A 72 18.22 6.05 13.37
N ILE A 73 17.30 5.31 12.73
CA ILE A 73 17.64 4.08 12.01
C ILE A 73 18.65 4.38 10.91
N MET A 74 18.40 5.40 10.08
CA MET A 74 19.31 5.79 9.00
C MET A 74 20.70 6.14 9.54
N GLN A 75 20.80 7.04 10.52
CA GLN A 75 22.07 7.46 11.09
C GLN A 75 22.82 6.30 11.77
N ALA A 76 22.12 5.42 12.50
CA ALA A 76 22.72 4.24 13.12
C ALA A 76 23.27 3.23 12.11
N ILE A 77 22.70 3.18 10.89
CA ILE A 77 23.17 2.31 9.80
C ILE A 77 24.41 2.92 9.12
N VAL A 78 24.35 4.19 8.73
CA VAL A 78 25.34 4.80 7.82
C VAL A 78 26.57 5.34 8.54
N CYS A 79 26.45 5.74 9.82
CA CYS A 79 27.56 6.26 10.63
C CYS A 79 28.46 5.15 11.21
N ARG A 80 29.03 4.30 10.34
CA ARG A 80 29.74 3.08 10.74
C ARG A 80 30.85 3.31 11.77
N GLU A 81 31.61 4.39 11.62
CA GLU A 81 32.74 4.71 12.49
C GLU A 81 32.29 5.20 13.87
N GLN A 82 31.33 6.12 13.90
CA GLN A 82 30.80 6.72 15.13
C GLN A 82 30.03 5.69 15.97
N ILE A 83 29.33 4.77 15.30
CA ILE A 83 28.60 3.68 15.94
C ILE A 83 29.56 2.54 16.33
N GLY A 84 30.60 2.28 15.54
CA GLY A 84 31.61 1.25 15.80
C GLY A 84 31.25 -0.14 15.28
N TRP A 85 30.55 -0.22 14.14
CA TRP A 85 30.21 -1.51 13.50
C TRP A 85 31.49 -2.25 13.08
N ARG A 86 31.57 -3.55 13.43
CA ARG A 86 32.69 -4.40 12.99
C ARG A 86 32.43 -4.96 11.59
N GLU A 87 33.50 -5.15 10.82
CA GLU A 87 33.43 -5.80 9.49
C GLU A 87 32.95 -7.25 9.58
N LYS A 88 33.60 -8.05 10.44
CA LYS A 88 33.33 -9.49 10.61
C LYS A 88 32.45 -9.75 11.82
N ALA A 89 31.21 -9.28 11.76
CA ALA A 89 30.22 -9.54 12.81
C ALA A 89 28.80 -9.48 12.23
N ARG A 90 27.88 -10.22 12.86
CA ARG A 90 26.44 -9.99 12.67
C ARG A 90 26.09 -8.65 13.31
N ARG A 91 25.45 -7.78 12.55
CA ARG A 91 25.06 -6.43 12.98
C ARG A 91 23.57 -6.45 13.29
N LEU A 92 23.20 -6.13 14.53
CA LEU A 92 21.84 -6.15 15.02
C LEU A 92 21.47 -4.74 15.49
N LEU A 93 20.47 -4.14 14.87
CA LEU A 93 19.90 -2.87 15.27
C LEU A 93 18.54 -3.12 15.93
N LEU A 94 18.48 -2.97 17.25
CA LEU A 94 17.24 -3.07 18.01
C LEU A 94 16.58 -1.69 18.05
N PHE A 95 15.39 -1.58 17.46
CA PHE A 95 14.56 -0.38 17.47
C PHE A 95 13.35 -0.62 18.36
N SER A 96 13.24 0.11 19.48
CA SER A 96 12.15 -0.02 20.43
C SER A 96 11.29 1.24 20.47
N THR A 97 9.98 1.10 20.35
CA THR A 97 9.02 2.21 20.46
C THR A 97 7.62 1.69 20.80
N ASP A 98 6.78 2.56 21.35
CA ASP A 98 5.37 2.33 21.61
C ASP A 98 4.45 3.09 20.63
N ALA A 99 5.02 3.74 19.61
CA ALA A 99 4.31 4.59 18.66
C ALA A 99 4.67 4.31 17.18
N GLY A 100 3.85 4.87 16.29
CA GLY A 100 4.13 4.91 14.85
C GLY A 100 5.35 5.77 14.50
N PHE A 101 5.66 5.86 13.21
CA PHE A 101 6.84 6.55 12.67
C PHE A 101 6.47 7.58 11.59
N HIS A 102 7.27 8.64 11.50
CA HIS A 102 7.28 9.53 10.34
C HIS A 102 8.18 9.00 9.23
N TYR A 103 7.81 9.29 7.99
CA TYR A 103 8.53 8.90 6.77
C TYR A 103 8.59 10.05 5.76
N ALA A 104 9.38 9.86 4.70
CA ALA A 104 9.58 10.86 3.65
C ALA A 104 8.26 11.50 3.18
N GLY A 105 8.22 12.83 3.17
CA GLY A 105 7.05 13.65 2.86
C GLY A 105 6.47 14.35 4.08
N ASP A 106 6.59 13.76 5.28
CA ASP A 106 6.00 14.33 6.51
C ASP A 106 6.71 15.60 6.97
N GLY A 107 8.02 15.73 6.71
CA GLY A 107 8.81 16.93 7.02
C GLY A 107 8.27 18.20 6.35
N LYS A 108 7.50 18.07 5.26
CA LYS A 108 6.84 19.18 4.56
C LYS A 108 5.95 20.00 5.49
N LEU A 109 5.29 19.36 6.47
CA LEU A 109 4.45 20.05 7.46
C LEU A 109 5.28 20.94 8.41
N GLY A 110 6.55 20.56 8.66
CA GLY A 110 7.52 21.34 9.45
C GLY A 110 8.38 22.30 8.61
N GLY A 111 8.07 22.46 7.32
CA GLY A 111 8.84 23.29 6.39
C GLY A 111 10.21 22.71 6.02
N VAL A 112 10.39 21.39 6.16
CA VAL A 112 11.59 20.66 5.75
C VAL A 112 11.26 19.88 4.48
N ILE A 113 11.80 20.34 3.35
CA ILE A 113 11.48 19.81 2.00
C ILE A 113 12.68 19.15 1.32
N THR A 114 13.87 19.24 1.91
CA THR A 114 15.09 18.64 1.36
C THR A 114 15.03 17.14 1.63
N PRO A 115 15.11 16.27 0.61
CA PRO A 115 15.13 14.83 0.84
C PRO A 115 16.33 14.39 1.70
N ASN A 116 16.16 13.31 2.46
CA ASN A 116 17.27 12.64 3.15
C ASN A 116 18.30 12.16 2.12
N ASP A 117 19.59 12.41 2.37
CA ASP A 117 20.67 12.00 1.45
C ASP A 117 21.20 10.58 1.71
N GLY A 118 20.84 9.97 2.84
CA GLY A 118 21.32 8.65 3.23
C GLY A 118 22.79 8.64 3.67
N GLU A 119 23.34 9.79 4.07
CA GLU A 119 24.73 9.93 4.53
C GLU A 119 24.81 10.19 6.05
N CYS A 120 26.03 10.10 6.59
CA CYS A 120 26.27 10.28 8.03
C CYS A 120 26.41 11.75 8.41
N HIS A 121 25.65 12.20 9.41
CA HIS A 121 25.54 13.59 9.85
C HIS A 121 25.58 13.75 11.38
N LEU A 122 26.39 12.93 12.05
CA LEU A 122 26.62 13.06 13.50
C LEU A 122 27.74 14.05 13.79
N ASP A 123 27.51 14.93 14.74
CA ASP A 123 28.58 15.78 15.29
C ASP A 123 29.52 14.99 16.22
N HIS A 124 30.55 15.67 16.73
CA HIS A 124 31.51 15.09 17.68
C HIS A 124 30.88 14.62 19.01
N ASN A 125 29.67 15.06 19.34
CA ASN A 125 28.92 14.64 20.52
C ASN A 125 27.92 13.53 20.20
N GLY A 126 27.89 13.03 18.96
CA GLY A 126 26.97 11.99 18.51
C GLY A 126 25.56 12.49 18.19
N ARG A 127 25.32 13.80 18.09
CA ARG A 127 23.98 14.34 17.78
C ARG A 127 23.78 14.47 16.28
N TYR A 128 22.59 14.09 15.81
CA TYR A 128 22.20 14.29 14.41
C TYR A 128 21.97 15.76 14.12
N THR A 129 22.77 16.30 13.21
CA THR A 129 22.80 17.74 12.89
C THR A 129 21.78 18.16 11.84
N HIS A 130 21.27 17.21 11.04
CA HIS A 130 20.43 17.51 9.88
C HIS A 130 18.93 17.22 10.10
N SER A 131 18.51 16.94 11.34
CA SER A 131 17.09 16.66 11.67
C SER A 131 16.11 17.80 11.34
N THR A 132 16.61 19.03 11.17
CA THR A 132 15.82 20.19 10.76
C THR A 132 16.12 20.66 9.33
N ALA A 133 17.10 20.04 8.69
CA ALA A 133 17.58 20.42 7.36
C ALA A 133 17.09 19.44 6.29
N GLN A 134 16.95 18.16 6.64
CA GLN A 134 16.51 17.07 5.77
C GLN A 134 15.23 16.44 6.31
N ASP A 135 14.37 16.02 5.38
CA ASP A 135 13.16 15.25 5.64
C ASP A 135 13.53 13.83 6.10
N TYR A 136 12.55 13.12 6.65
CA TYR A 136 12.70 11.73 7.05
C TYR A 136 13.07 10.85 5.85
N PRO A 137 13.84 9.77 6.04
CA PRO A 137 14.15 8.87 4.95
C PRO A 137 12.92 8.06 4.55
N SER A 138 12.87 7.67 3.29
CA SER A 138 11.86 6.72 2.79
C SER A 138 12.19 5.29 3.23
N ILE A 139 11.17 4.42 3.24
CA ILE A 139 11.34 2.98 3.51
C ILE A 139 12.34 2.35 2.54
N SER A 140 12.30 2.74 1.26
CA SER A 140 13.24 2.25 0.23
C SER A 140 14.68 2.68 0.49
N GLN A 141 14.91 3.92 0.97
CA GLN A 141 16.25 4.38 1.37
C GLN A 141 16.78 3.60 2.56
N ILE A 142 15.95 3.35 3.58
CA ILE A 142 16.31 2.50 4.72
C ILE A 142 16.67 1.11 4.22
N ASN A 143 15.82 0.46 3.43
CA ASN A 143 16.06 -0.87 2.90
C ASN A 143 17.38 -0.94 2.10
N LEU A 144 17.65 0.05 1.24
CA LEU A 144 18.90 0.15 0.50
C LEU A 144 20.12 0.20 1.42
N LYS A 145 20.10 1.08 2.44
CA LYS A 145 21.23 1.25 3.35
C LYS A 145 21.37 0.07 4.31
N VAL A 146 20.27 -0.59 4.71
CA VAL A 146 20.27 -1.86 5.45
C VAL A 146 21.00 -2.96 4.67
N LYS A 147 20.68 -3.11 3.38
CA LYS A 147 21.34 -4.08 2.48
C LYS A 147 22.83 -3.79 2.33
N GLN A 148 23.18 -2.56 1.97
CA GLN A 148 24.58 -2.14 1.77
C GLN A 148 25.45 -2.31 3.02
N ASN A 149 24.86 -2.21 4.21
CA ASN A 149 25.57 -2.32 5.47
C ASN A 149 25.33 -3.66 6.20
N ALA A 150 24.65 -4.62 5.57
CA ALA A 150 24.35 -5.94 6.14
C ALA A 150 23.81 -5.87 7.60
N ILE A 151 22.87 -4.96 7.84
CA ILE A 151 22.24 -4.77 9.16
C ILE A 151 21.01 -5.66 9.28
N ASN A 152 20.78 -6.24 10.45
CA ASN A 152 19.51 -6.89 10.78
C ASN A 152 18.74 -5.99 11.74
N VAL A 153 17.54 -5.56 11.35
CA VAL A 153 16.73 -4.61 12.14
C VAL A 153 15.65 -5.35 12.92
N ILE A 154 15.59 -5.17 14.23
CA ILE A 154 14.59 -5.78 15.09
C ILE A 154 13.68 -4.67 15.61
N PHE A 155 12.43 -4.65 15.14
CA PHE A 155 11.40 -3.75 15.64
C PHE A 155 10.74 -4.37 16.89
N ALA A 156 11.10 -3.86 18.06
CA ALA A 156 10.50 -4.23 19.35
C ALA A 156 9.41 -3.21 19.70
N VAL A 157 8.15 -3.53 19.39
CA VAL A 157 7.05 -2.57 19.49
C VAL A 157 5.89 -3.07 20.34
N THR A 158 5.12 -2.17 20.93
CA THR A 158 3.94 -2.51 21.74
C THR A 158 2.88 -3.24 20.89
N ALA A 159 1.92 -3.88 21.57
CA ALA A 159 0.88 -4.68 20.90
C ALA A 159 0.05 -3.87 19.88
N GLU A 160 -0.14 -2.58 20.15
CA GLU A 160 -0.95 -1.68 19.33
C GLU A 160 -0.27 -1.39 17.97
N GLU A 161 1.05 -1.24 17.97
CA GLU A 161 1.85 -0.91 16.78
C GLU A 161 2.35 -2.15 16.01
N LEU A 162 2.29 -3.34 16.61
CA LEU A 162 2.86 -4.57 16.04
C LEU A 162 2.42 -4.84 14.60
N SER A 163 1.13 -4.66 14.30
CA SER A 163 0.60 -4.92 12.96
C SER A 163 1.19 -4.01 11.87
N VAL A 164 1.58 -2.78 12.22
CA VAL A 164 2.17 -1.81 11.30
C VAL A 164 3.63 -2.18 11.05
N TYR A 165 4.38 -2.48 12.12
CA TYR A 165 5.79 -2.85 12.00
C TYR A 165 5.99 -4.25 11.39
N GLU A 166 5.04 -5.17 11.52
CA GLU A 166 5.03 -6.43 10.77
C GLU A 166 4.94 -6.18 9.26
N LYS A 167 4.12 -5.23 8.81
CA LYS A 167 4.07 -4.83 7.38
C LYS A 167 5.36 -4.15 6.95
N LEU A 168 5.91 -3.24 7.78
CA LEU A 168 7.20 -2.61 7.50
C LEU A 168 8.32 -3.64 7.37
N SER A 169 8.30 -4.69 8.21
CA SER A 169 9.34 -5.71 8.20
C SER A 169 9.39 -6.53 6.90
N ARG A 170 8.28 -6.60 6.17
CA ARG A 170 8.22 -7.24 4.84
C ARG A 170 8.88 -6.40 3.75
N LEU A 171 9.01 -5.08 3.97
CA LEU A 171 9.60 -4.13 3.02
C LEU A 171 11.10 -3.92 3.25
N VAL A 172 11.57 -4.17 4.49
CA VAL A 172 12.97 -4.01 4.88
C VAL A 172 13.62 -5.37 5.04
N GLU A 173 14.58 -5.67 4.19
CA GLU A 173 15.28 -6.95 4.19
C GLU A 173 16.08 -7.18 5.47
N GLY A 174 16.07 -8.41 5.98
CA GLY A 174 16.77 -8.74 7.23
C GLY A 174 16.14 -8.13 8.48
N SER A 175 14.88 -7.69 8.39
CA SER A 175 14.16 -7.14 9.54
C SER A 175 13.10 -8.08 10.09
N SER A 176 12.75 -7.88 11.37
CA SER A 176 11.67 -8.59 12.05
C SER A 176 10.93 -7.67 13.01
N ALA A 177 9.67 -7.99 13.29
CA ALA A 177 8.88 -7.32 14.32
C ALA A 177 8.58 -8.29 15.48
N ALA A 178 8.61 -7.79 16.71
CA ALA A 178 8.35 -8.55 17.91
C ALA A 178 7.64 -7.69 18.96
N LYS A 179 6.73 -8.31 19.73
CA LYS A 179 5.94 -7.64 20.76
C LYS A 179 6.79 -7.30 21.98
N LEU A 180 6.90 -6.00 22.27
CA LEU A 180 7.44 -5.44 23.49
C LEU A 180 6.32 -5.23 24.52
N SER A 181 6.58 -5.55 25.79
CA SER A 181 5.67 -5.22 26.88
C SER A 181 5.69 -3.72 27.15
N ASN A 182 4.60 -3.14 27.66
CA ASN A 182 4.50 -1.68 27.87
C ASN A 182 5.54 -1.15 28.87
N ASP A 183 6.08 -2.00 29.74
CA ASP A 183 7.15 -1.69 30.69
C ASP A 183 8.54 -2.13 30.19
N SER A 184 8.65 -2.64 28.96
CA SER A 184 9.86 -3.21 28.36
C SER A 184 10.50 -4.36 29.16
N SER A 185 9.80 -4.97 30.11
CA SER A 185 10.32 -6.07 30.95
C SER A 185 10.76 -7.31 30.16
N ASN A 186 10.17 -7.55 28.97
CA ASN A 186 10.51 -8.68 28.11
C ASN A 186 11.62 -8.41 27.09
N ILE A 187 12.33 -7.28 27.14
CA ILE A 187 13.32 -6.90 26.13
C ILE A 187 14.48 -7.91 26.00
N VAL A 188 14.94 -8.50 27.11
CA VAL A 188 16.06 -9.44 27.12
C VAL A 188 15.68 -10.76 26.45
N SER A 189 14.49 -11.30 26.75
CA SER A 189 13.99 -12.50 26.08
C SER A 189 13.72 -12.25 24.61
N LEU A 190 13.16 -11.09 24.26
CA LEU A 190 12.91 -10.68 22.88
C LEU A 190 14.20 -10.67 22.06
N VAL A 191 15.25 -9.98 22.54
CA VAL A 191 16.54 -9.93 21.83
C VAL A 191 17.15 -11.32 21.66
N ARG A 192 17.07 -12.17 22.70
CA ARG A 192 17.57 -13.55 22.63
C ARG A 192 16.82 -14.38 21.58
N GLU A 193 15.51 -14.31 21.57
CA GLU A 193 14.65 -15.03 20.62
C GLU A 193 14.89 -14.57 19.18
N GLN A 194 14.95 -13.25 18.94
CA GLN A 194 15.22 -12.69 17.62
C GLN A 194 16.63 -13.03 17.15
N TYR A 195 17.63 -12.96 18.02
CA TYR A 195 18.98 -13.42 17.69
C TYR A 195 19.01 -14.90 17.34
N ASN A 196 18.31 -15.75 18.08
CA ASN A 196 18.20 -17.18 17.77
C ASN A 196 17.52 -17.43 16.43
N LYS A 197 16.47 -16.66 16.09
CA LYS A 197 15.79 -16.73 14.79
C LYS A 197 16.71 -16.34 13.63
N ILE A 198 17.47 -15.25 13.79
CA ILE A 198 18.43 -14.76 12.80
C ILE A 198 19.63 -15.73 12.67
N SER A 199 20.11 -16.29 13.78
CA SER A 199 21.26 -17.22 13.77
C SER A 199 20.92 -18.63 13.28
N SER A 200 19.65 -19.05 13.39
CA SER A 200 19.17 -20.35 12.93
C SER A 200 18.62 -20.35 11.51
N SER A 201 18.72 -19.23 10.78
CA SER A 201 18.31 -19.19 9.38
C SER A 201 19.35 -18.51 8.48
N VAL A 202 19.35 -18.91 7.22
CA VAL A 202 20.12 -18.30 6.14
C VAL A 202 19.20 -18.17 4.95
N GLU A 203 19.08 -16.97 4.41
CA GLU A 203 18.31 -16.66 3.20
C GLU A 203 19.26 -16.05 2.18
N MET A 204 19.27 -16.60 0.96
CA MET A 204 20.06 -16.12 -0.15
C MET A 204 19.23 -15.18 -1.04
N LYS A 205 19.84 -14.09 -1.47
CA LYS A 205 19.27 -13.14 -2.42
C LYS A 205 20.31 -12.64 -3.40
N ASP A 206 19.83 -11.96 -4.43
CA ASP A 206 20.65 -11.33 -5.45
C ASP A 206 20.20 -9.89 -5.75
N ASN A 207 21.06 -9.15 -6.45
CA ASN A 207 20.87 -7.75 -6.80
C ASN A 207 20.40 -7.53 -8.25
N ARG A 208 19.79 -8.53 -8.90
CA ARG A 208 19.36 -8.39 -10.31
C ARG A 208 18.38 -7.22 -10.48
N THR A 209 18.55 -6.46 -11.55
CA THR A 209 17.75 -5.25 -11.84
C THR A 209 16.94 -5.35 -13.12
N ASP A 210 17.24 -6.31 -13.99
CA ASP A 210 16.59 -6.47 -15.29
C ASP A 210 15.80 -7.78 -15.40
N ASN A 211 15.04 -7.88 -16.48
CA ASN A 211 14.27 -9.07 -16.83
C ASN A 211 15.05 -9.99 -17.79
N VAL A 212 16.37 -9.81 -17.90
CA VAL A 212 17.22 -10.55 -18.84
C VAL A 212 17.71 -11.84 -18.21
N ILE A 213 17.96 -11.83 -16.90
CA ILE A 213 18.51 -12.97 -16.15
C ILE A 213 17.48 -13.46 -15.12
N ASP A 214 17.12 -14.74 -15.20
CA ASP A 214 16.38 -15.43 -14.14
C ASP A 214 17.33 -16.22 -13.24
N VAL A 215 17.12 -16.11 -11.93
CA VAL A 215 17.89 -16.85 -10.91
C VAL A 215 16.91 -17.64 -10.06
N LYS A 216 17.04 -18.96 -10.08
CA LYS A 216 16.29 -19.89 -9.23
C LYS A 216 17.20 -20.51 -8.18
N TYR A 217 16.76 -20.50 -6.94
CA TYR A 217 17.50 -21.08 -5.84
C TYR A 217 16.95 -22.44 -5.45
N TYR A 218 17.88 -23.35 -5.24
CA TYR A 218 17.64 -24.65 -4.68
C TYR A 218 18.55 -24.84 -3.47
N SER A 219 18.07 -25.52 -2.44
CA SER A 219 18.86 -25.72 -1.23
C SER A 219 18.69 -27.10 -0.64
N ARG A 220 19.75 -27.51 0.08
CA ARG A 220 19.77 -28.72 0.91
C ARG A 220 19.96 -28.29 2.37
N CYS A 221 18.85 -28.01 3.04
CA CYS A 221 18.84 -27.62 4.44
C CYS A 221 18.90 -28.87 5.32
N ARG A 222 20.04 -29.12 5.99
CA ARG A 222 20.36 -30.32 6.79
C ARG A 222 20.28 -31.67 6.05
N ASN A 223 21.12 -32.61 6.49
CA ASN A 223 21.21 -33.99 6.01
C ASN A 223 19.94 -34.85 6.15
N THR A 224 18.82 -34.32 6.65
CA THR A 224 17.56 -35.07 6.80
C THR A 224 16.75 -35.17 5.52
N SER A 225 16.99 -34.26 4.56
CA SER A 225 16.33 -34.27 3.26
C SER A 225 17.40 -34.51 2.19
N SER A 226 17.51 -35.74 1.69
CA SER A 226 18.38 -36.07 0.55
C SER A 226 17.90 -35.43 -0.76
N GLN A 227 16.75 -34.74 -0.75
CA GLN A 227 16.16 -34.07 -1.89
C GLN A 227 16.45 -32.58 -1.87
N LEU A 228 16.89 -32.09 -3.03
CA LEU A 228 17.04 -30.69 -3.35
C LEU A 228 15.66 -30.02 -3.39
N GLN A 229 15.44 -28.99 -2.57
CA GLN A 229 14.17 -28.25 -2.55
C GLN A 229 14.34 -26.88 -3.21
N GLN A 230 13.36 -26.46 -3.99
CA GLN A 230 13.34 -25.12 -4.59
C GLN A 230 12.97 -24.08 -3.53
N THR A 231 13.99 -23.63 -2.80
CA THR A 231 13.89 -22.58 -1.79
C THR A 231 15.23 -21.88 -1.64
N ASN A 232 15.19 -20.56 -1.47
CA ASN A 232 16.34 -19.71 -1.18
C ASN A 232 16.62 -19.58 0.32
N ARG A 233 15.88 -20.30 1.18
CA ARG A 233 15.93 -20.13 2.64
C ARG A 233 16.01 -21.45 3.38
N CYS A 234 16.95 -21.52 4.32
CA CYS A 234 17.08 -22.61 5.29
C CYS A 234 16.79 -22.11 6.71
N GLU A 235 16.07 -22.90 7.49
CA GLU A 235 15.72 -22.61 8.89
C GLU A 235 16.15 -23.74 9.83
N GLY A 236 16.12 -23.48 11.15
CA GLY A 236 16.45 -24.48 12.18
C GLY A 236 17.93 -24.84 12.28
N LEU A 237 18.82 -24.03 11.71
CA LEU A 237 20.26 -24.22 11.70
C LEU A 237 20.87 -24.00 13.09
N LYS A 238 21.95 -24.71 13.37
CA LYS A 238 22.80 -24.52 14.55
C LYS A 238 24.14 -23.92 14.14
N VAL A 239 24.80 -23.24 15.07
CA VAL A 239 26.16 -22.75 14.85
C VAL A 239 27.07 -23.92 14.51
N GLY A 240 27.75 -23.84 13.35
CA GLY A 240 28.60 -24.90 12.82
C GLY A 240 27.93 -25.78 11.75
N ASP A 241 26.62 -25.68 11.55
CA ASP A 241 25.93 -26.35 10.44
C ASP A 241 26.41 -25.76 9.10
N VAL A 242 26.64 -26.63 8.11
CA VAL A 242 26.96 -26.24 6.73
C VAL A 242 25.74 -26.49 5.85
N VAL A 243 25.34 -25.48 5.08
CA VAL A 243 24.24 -25.55 4.11
C VAL A 243 24.77 -25.27 2.72
N THR A 244 24.18 -25.92 1.72
CA THR A 244 24.53 -25.72 0.31
C THR A 244 23.33 -25.16 -0.44
N PHE A 245 23.55 -24.05 -1.11
CA PHE A 245 22.62 -23.44 -2.06
C PHE A 245 23.15 -23.66 -3.48
N GLU A 246 22.25 -23.99 -4.39
CA GLU A 246 22.50 -24.14 -5.81
C GLU A 246 21.66 -23.08 -6.54
N ALA A 247 22.34 -22.14 -7.19
CA ALA A 247 21.71 -21.07 -7.95
C ALA A 247 21.74 -21.44 -9.45
N HIS A 248 20.57 -21.57 -10.06
CA HIS A 248 20.40 -21.80 -11.49
C HIS A 248 20.17 -20.44 -12.16
N ILE A 249 21.16 -19.99 -12.94
CA ILE A 249 21.15 -18.70 -13.62
C ILE A 249 20.81 -18.95 -15.09
N THR A 250 19.70 -18.40 -15.57
CA THR A 250 19.19 -18.59 -16.94
C THR A 250 19.12 -17.24 -17.66
N LEU A 251 19.67 -17.17 -18.87
CA LEU A 251 19.47 -16.03 -19.77
C LEU A 251 18.13 -16.18 -20.48
N LEU A 252 17.23 -15.21 -20.32
CA LEU A 252 15.89 -15.21 -20.92
C LEU A 252 15.87 -14.64 -22.34
N GLN A 253 16.68 -13.59 -22.59
CA GLN A 253 16.79 -12.94 -23.89
C GLN A 253 18.17 -12.30 -24.06
N CYS A 254 18.58 -12.05 -25.29
CA CYS A 254 19.80 -11.30 -25.57
C CYS A 254 19.51 -9.79 -25.61
N PRO A 255 20.23 -8.96 -24.83
CA PRO A 255 20.13 -7.51 -24.94
C PRO A 255 20.49 -7.03 -26.35
N SER A 256 19.78 -6.04 -26.86
CA SER A 256 20.05 -5.49 -28.20
C SER A 256 21.35 -4.70 -28.26
N ASP A 257 21.78 -4.11 -27.13
CA ASP A 257 23.04 -3.39 -27.01
C ASP A 257 24.15 -4.36 -26.54
N PRO A 258 25.22 -4.56 -27.32
CA PRO A 258 26.35 -5.42 -26.93
C PRO A 258 27.04 -5.00 -25.63
N ARG A 259 26.89 -3.74 -25.20
CA ARG A 259 27.42 -3.26 -23.90
C ARG A 259 26.75 -3.93 -22.70
N ASP A 260 25.52 -4.39 -22.88
CA ASP A 260 24.73 -5.04 -21.83
C ASP A 260 24.94 -6.56 -21.78
N TRP A 261 25.75 -7.12 -22.69
CA TRP A 261 26.10 -8.55 -22.71
C TRP A 261 27.04 -8.96 -21.58
N HIS A 262 27.68 -7.98 -20.94
CA HIS A 262 28.52 -8.20 -19.77
C HIS A 262 27.80 -7.64 -18.54
N GLN A 263 27.47 -8.53 -17.60
CA GLN A 263 26.80 -8.15 -16.35
C GLN A 263 27.50 -8.75 -15.14
N VAL A 264 27.34 -8.07 -14.00
CA VAL A 264 27.87 -8.52 -12.71
C VAL A 264 26.71 -8.75 -11.76
N LEU A 265 26.47 -10.02 -11.42
CA LEU A 265 25.46 -10.42 -10.45
C LEU A 265 26.13 -10.67 -9.09
N GLN A 266 25.54 -10.12 -8.03
CA GLN A 266 25.97 -10.40 -6.65
C GLN A 266 24.92 -11.25 -5.95
N ILE A 267 25.32 -12.43 -5.50
CA ILE A 267 24.50 -13.33 -4.69
C ILE A 267 25.01 -13.24 -3.25
N TYR A 268 24.14 -12.97 -2.30
CA TYR A 268 24.53 -12.70 -0.91
C TYR A 268 23.53 -13.27 0.11
N PRO A 269 24.00 -13.74 1.27
CA PRO A 269 23.16 -14.04 2.42
C PRO A 269 22.65 -12.76 3.08
N VAL A 270 21.35 -12.71 3.38
CA VAL A 270 20.71 -11.58 4.05
C VAL A 270 21.35 -11.33 5.44
N GLY A 271 21.71 -10.07 5.71
CA GLY A 271 22.22 -9.65 7.01
C GLY A 271 23.66 -10.08 7.33
N ILE A 272 24.43 -10.51 6.32
CA ILE A 272 25.85 -10.88 6.42
C ILE A 272 26.65 -10.11 5.37
N ASN A 273 27.83 -9.61 5.74
CA ASN A 273 28.67 -8.75 4.91
C ASN A 273 29.63 -9.54 3.99
N GLU A 274 29.15 -10.63 3.41
CA GLU A 274 29.89 -11.47 2.44
C GLU A 274 28.98 -11.72 1.23
N SER A 275 29.56 -11.82 0.03
CA SER A 275 28.82 -12.06 -1.20
C SER A 275 29.65 -12.87 -2.20
N LEU A 276 28.96 -13.55 -3.12
CA LEU A 276 29.51 -14.19 -4.31
C LEU A 276 29.27 -13.26 -5.50
N THR A 277 30.34 -12.84 -6.17
CA THR A 277 30.25 -12.09 -7.43
C THR A 277 30.33 -13.06 -8.60
N VAL A 278 29.36 -12.97 -9.50
CA VAL A 278 29.24 -13.79 -10.71
C VAL A 278 29.37 -12.84 -11.91
N ASP A 279 30.47 -12.97 -12.64
CA ASP A 279 30.68 -12.27 -13.90
C ASP A 279 29.99 -13.07 -15.02
N ILE A 280 29.03 -12.44 -15.68
CA ILE A 280 28.17 -13.04 -16.70
C ILE A 280 28.54 -12.43 -18.05
N GLU A 281 28.98 -13.30 -18.97
CA GLU A 281 29.18 -12.99 -20.38
C GLU A 281 28.09 -13.70 -21.19
N MET A 282 27.25 -12.93 -21.88
CA MET A 282 26.15 -13.43 -22.69
C MET A 282 26.63 -13.74 -24.11
N LEU A 283 26.46 -14.99 -24.53
CA LEU A 283 26.84 -15.44 -25.87
C LEU A 283 25.68 -15.20 -26.85
N CYS A 284 25.56 -13.96 -27.33
CA CYS A 284 24.45 -13.50 -28.17
C CYS A 284 24.77 -13.39 -29.67
N SER A 285 26.03 -13.53 -30.05
CA SER A 285 26.50 -13.56 -31.45
C SER A 285 27.28 -14.83 -31.72
N CYS A 286 27.40 -15.20 -32.99
CA CYS A 286 28.30 -16.27 -33.42
C CYS A 286 29.71 -15.74 -33.69
N ASP A 287 30.73 -16.59 -33.54
CA ASP A 287 32.12 -16.21 -33.82
C ASP A 287 32.33 -15.74 -35.28
N CYS A 288 31.62 -16.36 -36.24
CA CYS A 288 31.66 -16.01 -37.67
C CYS A 288 31.01 -14.66 -38.03
N GLU A 289 30.32 -14.03 -37.08
CA GLU A 289 29.78 -12.67 -37.25
C GLU A 289 30.80 -11.59 -36.89
N GLN A 290 31.92 -11.99 -36.27
CA GLN A 290 32.97 -11.06 -35.86
C GLN A 290 33.79 -10.60 -37.08
N PRO A 291 34.16 -9.32 -37.18
CA PRO A 291 35.00 -8.81 -38.26
C PRO A 291 36.37 -9.47 -38.40
N THR A 292 36.80 -10.20 -37.36
CA THR A 292 38.05 -10.96 -37.34
C THR A 292 37.95 -12.33 -37.99
N ASP A 293 36.73 -12.85 -38.21
CA ASP A 293 36.52 -14.17 -38.78
C ASP A 293 36.65 -14.14 -40.31
N PRO A 294 37.29 -15.15 -40.95
CA PRO A 294 37.40 -15.22 -42.41
C PRO A 294 36.05 -15.26 -43.15
N GLU A 295 34.98 -15.73 -42.50
CA GLU A 295 33.63 -15.73 -43.07
C GLU A 295 32.96 -14.36 -42.99
N TYR A 296 33.51 -13.40 -42.26
CA TYR A 296 33.06 -12.01 -42.27
C TYR A 296 33.77 -11.22 -43.36
N ARG A 297 33.03 -10.86 -44.42
CA ARG A 297 33.56 -10.12 -45.56
C ARG A 297 32.61 -8.99 -45.95
N GLU A 298 32.97 -7.76 -45.62
CA GLU A 298 32.25 -6.58 -46.08
C GLU A 298 32.30 -6.47 -47.61
N ARG A 299 31.19 -6.08 -48.24
CA ARG A 299 31.05 -5.93 -49.69
C ARG A 299 31.53 -7.15 -50.48
N ALA A 300 31.17 -8.34 -50.01
CA ALA A 300 31.55 -9.59 -50.64
C ALA A 300 30.96 -9.74 -52.06
N ASP A 301 31.72 -10.36 -52.97
CA ASP A 301 31.25 -10.66 -54.34
C ASP A 301 30.03 -11.59 -54.33
N GLU A 302 29.96 -12.51 -53.37
CA GLU A 302 28.81 -13.40 -53.15
C GLU A 302 27.54 -12.65 -52.78
N CYS A 303 27.68 -11.43 -52.24
CA CYS A 303 26.60 -10.51 -51.88
C CYS A 303 26.51 -9.34 -52.88
N SER A 304 26.90 -9.56 -54.14
CA SER A 304 26.82 -8.57 -55.23
C SER A 304 27.53 -7.24 -54.90
N GLN A 305 28.58 -7.31 -54.05
CA GLN A 305 29.30 -6.16 -53.50
C GLN A 305 28.40 -5.12 -52.79
N SER A 306 27.17 -5.51 -52.47
CA SER A 306 26.09 -4.67 -51.94
C SER A 306 25.60 -5.16 -50.57
N GLY A 307 26.48 -5.85 -49.85
CA GLY A 307 26.22 -6.40 -48.52
C GLY A 307 27.46 -7.06 -47.92
N THR A 308 27.34 -7.41 -46.65
CA THR A 308 28.35 -8.12 -45.87
C THR A 308 28.02 -9.61 -45.85
N TYR A 309 28.98 -10.45 -46.26
CA TYR A 309 28.88 -11.89 -46.08
C TYR A 309 29.29 -12.23 -44.65
N LYS A 310 28.45 -12.97 -43.91
CA LYS A 310 28.75 -13.46 -42.57
C LYS A 310 28.00 -14.77 -42.30
N CYS A 311 28.69 -15.74 -41.70
CA CYS A 311 28.12 -17.06 -41.35
C CYS A 311 27.35 -17.76 -42.48
N GLY A 312 27.86 -17.72 -43.71
CA GLY A 312 27.23 -18.40 -44.84
C GLY A 312 26.13 -17.63 -45.57
N VAL A 313 25.72 -16.46 -45.09
CA VAL A 313 24.62 -15.65 -45.64
C VAL A 313 25.03 -14.19 -45.90
N CYS A 314 24.23 -13.47 -46.68
CA CYS A 314 24.44 -12.06 -46.98
C CYS A 314 23.54 -11.15 -46.13
N GLU A 315 24.13 -10.18 -45.44
CA GLU A 315 23.47 -9.04 -44.83
C GLU A 315 23.59 -7.85 -45.78
N CYS A 316 22.49 -7.45 -46.42
CA CYS A 316 22.52 -6.44 -47.48
C CYS A 316 22.61 -5.02 -46.94
N ASP A 317 23.37 -4.17 -47.63
CA ASP A 317 23.57 -2.77 -47.29
C ASP A 317 22.36 -1.93 -47.76
N GLY A 318 21.90 -0.98 -46.94
CA GLY A 318 20.91 0.04 -47.35
C GLY A 318 19.60 -0.54 -47.90
N ASN A 319 19.31 -0.22 -49.18
CA ASN A 319 18.08 -0.62 -49.88
C ASN A 319 18.29 -1.81 -50.84
N TYR A 320 19.38 -2.56 -50.67
CA TYR A 320 19.62 -3.78 -51.42
C TYR A 320 18.99 -4.96 -50.68
N HIS A 321 18.41 -5.89 -51.43
CA HIS A 321 17.67 -7.04 -50.90
C HIS A 321 17.84 -8.25 -51.82
N GLY A 322 17.44 -9.43 -51.36
CA GLY A 322 17.67 -10.70 -52.07
C GLY A 322 18.73 -11.56 -51.37
N GLN A 323 18.82 -12.83 -51.75
CA GLN A 323 19.72 -13.80 -51.09
C GLN A 323 21.20 -13.42 -51.26
N ARG A 324 21.51 -12.67 -52.32
CA ARG A 324 22.84 -12.18 -52.68
C ARG A 324 22.87 -10.67 -52.83
N CYS A 325 21.91 -9.94 -52.26
CA CYS A 325 21.78 -8.49 -52.41
C CYS A 325 21.74 -8.01 -53.87
N GLU A 326 21.20 -8.85 -54.75
CA GLU A 326 21.17 -8.66 -56.19
C GLU A 326 20.09 -7.66 -56.65
N CYS A 327 19.14 -7.34 -55.78
CA CYS A 327 18.02 -6.45 -56.08
C CYS A 327 18.20 -5.11 -55.36
N SER A 328 17.90 -4.01 -56.04
CA SER A 328 17.83 -2.66 -55.46
C SER A 328 16.39 -2.17 -55.43
N ALA A 329 15.96 -1.50 -54.35
CA ALA A 329 14.62 -0.89 -54.28
C ALA A 329 14.32 0.13 -55.40
N THR A 330 15.36 0.62 -56.09
CA THR A 330 15.23 1.48 -57.28
C THR A 330 15.00 0.73 -58.59
N ASP A 331 15.38 -0.55 -58.70
CA ASP A 331 15.22 -1.37 -59.91
C ASP A 331 13.81 -1.97 -60.06
N SER A 332 13.01 -1.99 -58.98
CA SER A 332 11.62 -2.45 -58.97
C SER A 332 10.67 -1.62 -59.86
N LEU A 333 11.14 -0.49 -60.42
CA LEU A 333 10.38 0.39 -61.31
C LEU A 333 10.53 0.06 -62.81
N LEU A 334 11.40 -0.89 -63.20
CA LEU A 334 11.84 -1.04 -64.60
C LEU A 334 11.38 -2.34 -65.30
N GLU A 335 10.83 -3.34 -64.60
CA GLU A 335 10.41 -4.63 -65.20
C GLU A 335 8.88 -4.84 -65.10
N PRO A 336 8.12 -4.69 -66.21
CA PRO A 336 6.67 -4.92 -66.22
C PRO A 336 6.37 -6.43 -66.19
N GLY A 337 6.14 -6.95 -64.98
CA GLY A 337 5.74 -8.35 -64.74
C GLY A 337 6.00 -8.88 -63.33
N MET A 338 6.84 -8.22 -62.52
CA MET A 338 7.15 -8.68 -61.16
C MET A 338 6.08 -8.32 -60.11
N VAL A 339 5.30 -7.26 -60.33
CA VAL A 339 4.25 -6.78 -59.40
C VAL A 339 3.04 -7.73 -59.36
N ASP A 340 2.70 -8.37 -60.48
CA ASP A 340 1.58 -9.32 -60.55
C ASP A 340 1.89 -10.65 -59.83
N ALA A 341 3.18 -11.02 -59.71
CA ALA A 341 3.59 -12.23 -59.01
C ALA A 341 3.39 -12.17 -57.49
N CYS A 342 3.22 -10.96 -56.94
CA CYS A 342 3.05 -10.68 -55.52
C CYS A 342 1.60 -10.35 -55.13
N ARG A 343 0.64 -10.52 -56.04
CA ARG A 343 -0.79 -10.36 -55.77
C ARG A 343 -1.50 -11.71 -55.80
N MET A 344 -2.31 -11.98 -54.78
CA MET A 344 -3.11 -13.21 -54.72
C MET A 344 -4.23 -13.21 -55.78
N SER A 345 -4.77 -12.04 -56.11
CA SER A 345 -5.77 -11.82 -57.16
C SER A 345 -5.64 -10.39 -57.72
N ASN A 346 -6.24 -10.10 -58.87
CA ASN A 346 -6.18 -8.76 -59.47
C ASN A 346 -6.79 -7.64 -58.58
N SER A 347 -7.58 -8.02 -57.57
CA SER A 347 -8.20 -7.11 -56.59
C SER A 347 -7.53 -7.11 -55.21
N SER A 348 -6.55 -7.98 -54.96
CA SER A 348 -5.81 -7.98 -53.68
C SER A 348 -4.67 -6.98 -53.72
N ASP A 349 -4.43 -6.30 -52.60
CA ASP A 349 -3.24 -5.49 -52.41
C ASP A 349 -1.96 -6.34 -52.54
N GLU A 350 -0.88 -5.71 -52.98
CA GLU A 350 0.43 -6.34 -53.08
C GLU A 350 0.85 -6.88 -51.71
N CYS A 351 1.23 -8.17 -51.65
CA CYS A 351 1.58 -8.87 -50.41
C CYS A 351 0.58 -8.64 -49.27
N SER A 352 -0.71 -8.58 -49.62
CA SER A 352 -1.83 -8.32 -48.70
C SER A 352 -1.68 -7.04 -47.87
N GLY A 353 -0.84 -6.09 -48.31
CA GLY A 353 -0.52 -4.87 -47.57
C GLY A 353 0.31 -5.09 -46.30
N ARG A 354 0.84 -6.30 -46.08
CA ARG A 354 1.58 -6.72 -44.87
C ARG A 354 3.00 -7.18 -45.17
N GLY A 355 3.54 -6.71 -46.28
CA GLY A 355 4.87 -7.04 -46.75
C GLY A 355 5.23 -6.20 -47.96
N GLN A 356 6.44 -6.41 -48.47
CA GLN A 356 6.94 -5.76 -49.67
C GLN A 356 7.17 -6.81 -50.75
N CYS A 357 6.74 -6.53 -51.98
CA CYS A 357 7.10 -7.36 -53.11
C CYS A 357 8.55 -7.12 -53.47
N VAL A 358 9.41 -8.10 -53.21
CA VAL A 358 10.84 -8.02 -53.54
C VAL A 358 11.14 -9.10 -54.55
N CYS A 359 11.47 -8.69 -55.77
CA CYS A 359 11.89 -9.60 -56.85
C CYS A 359 10.88 -10.73 -57.15
N GLY A 360 9.58 -10.39 -57.14
CA GLY A 360 8.47 -11.31 -57.49
C GLY A 360 8.07 -12.26 -56.36
N VAL A 361 8.61 -12.07 -55.15
CA VAL A 361 8.26 -12.82 -53.94
C VAL A 361 7.88 -11.84 -52.84
N CYS A 362 6.85 -12.15 -52.07
CA CYS A 362 6.48 -11.33 -50.93
C CYS A 362 7.42 -11.58 -49.75
N VAL A 363 8.04 -10.51 -49.28
CA VAL A 363 8.78 -10.49 -48.01
C VAL A 363 7.86 -9.87 -46.96
N CYS A 364 7.38 -10.70 -46.05
CA CYS A 364 6.45 -10.27 -45.01
C CYS A 364 7.12 -9.39 -43.97
N GLU A 365 6.39 -8.40 -43.46
CA GLU A 365 6.90 -7.46 -42.48
C GLU A 365 7.27 -8.20 -41.18
N ARG A 366 8.48 -7.94 -40.67
CA ARG A 366 8.91 -8.47 -39.38
C ARG A 366 8.38 -7.60 -38.26
N ARG A 367 7.72 -8.23 -37.29
CA ARG A 367 7.18 -7.55 -36.10
C ARG A 367 8.29 -7.32 -35.06
N PRO A 368 8.14 -6.32 -34.18
CA PRO A 368 9.06 -6.12 -33.05
C PRO A 368 9.15 -7.32 -32.10
N ASN A 369 8.07 -8.10 -32.00
CA ASN A 369 8.06 -9.38 -31.28
C ASN A 369 8.40 -10.52 -32.25
N PRO A 370 9.49 -11.27 -32.05
CA PRO A 370 9.88 -12.39 -32.91
C PRO A 370 8.87 -13.54 -32.96
N GLU A 371 8.02 -13.68 -31.93
CA GLU A 371 6.99 -14.73 -31.88
C GLU A 371 5.76 -14.40 -32.76
N GLU A 372 5.61 -13.14 -33.16
CA GLU A 372 4.53 -12.68 -34.04
C GLU A 372 4.98 -12.78 -35.50
N VAL A 373 4.47 -13.80 -36.18
CA VAL A 373 4.88 -14.15 -37.54
C VAL A 373 3.76 -13.84 -38.51
N ILE A 374 4.10 -13.10 -39.56
CA ILE A 374 3.30 -12.94 -40.77
C ILE A 374 3.88 -13.87 -41.82
N GLU A 375 3.05 -14.73 -42.39
CA GLU A 375 3.46 -15.80 -43.30
C GLU A 375 2.46 -15.99 -44.44
N GLY A 376 2.77 -16.93 -45.33
CA GLY A 376 2.01 -17.17 -46.55
C GLY A 376 2.69 -16.57 -47.78
N ARG A 377 2.30 -17.06 -48.96
CA ARG A 377 2.95 -16.70 -50.23
C ARG A 377 2.79 -15.21 -50.57
N TYR A 378 1.71 -14.62 -50.08
CA TYR A 378 1.32 -13.23 -50.28
C TYR A 378 1.17 -12.51 -48.92
N CYS A 379 1.80 -13.00 -47.84
CA CYS A 379 1.67 -12.47 -46.49
C CYS A 379 0.21 -12.39 -46.00
N GLU A 380 -0.59 -13.38 -46.42
CA GLU A 380 -2.03 -13.48 -46.18
C GLU A 380 -2.38 -14.08 -44.81
N CYS A 381 -1.42 -14.68 -44.11
CA CYS A 381 -1.64 -15.30 -42.81
C CYS A 381 -0.77 -14.67 -41.72
N ASP A 382 -1.28 -14.72 -40.50
CA ASP A 382 -0.53 -14.37 -39.31
C ASP A 382 -0.97 -15.25 -38.13
N ASN A 383 -0.11 -15.34 -37.12
CA ASN A 383 -0.32 -16.16 -35.93
C ASN A 383 -0.75 -15.33 -34.69
N PHE A 384 -1.17 -14.08 -34.85
CA PHE A 384 -1.39 -13.16 -33.70
C PHE A 384 -2.68 -12.34 -33.75
N SER A 385 -3.43 -12.38 -34.87
CA SER A 385 -4.71 -11.67 -35.05
C SER A 385 -5.94 -12.46 -34.63
N CYS A 386 -5.77 -13.53 -33.85
CA CYS A 386 -6.90 -14.25 -33.25
C CYS A 386 -7.43 -13.55 -31.99
N ASP A 387 -8.62 -13.97 -31.54
CA ASP A 387 -9.27 -13.44 -30.34
C ASP A 387 -8.44 -13.65 -29.06
N ARG A 388 -8.54 -12.69 -28.12
CA ARG A 388 -7.78 -12.66 -26.85
C ARG A 388 -8.65 -12.61 -25.58
N PRO A 389 -9.48 -13.62 -25.29
CA PRO A 389 -10.20 -13.69 -24.02
C PRO A 389 -9.23 -13.64 -22.84
N GLY A 390 -9.51 -12.78 -21.85
CA GLY A 390 -8.62 -12.59 -20.69
C GLY A 390 -7.23 -12.02 -21.01
N GLY A 391 -7.04 -11.46 -22.21
CA GLY A 391 -5.76 -10.89 -22.66
C GLY A 391 -4.79 -11.91 -23.27
N LEU A 392 -5.15 -13.20 -23.31
CA LEU A 392 -4.31 -14.27 -23.86
C LEU A 392 -4.84 -14.73 -25.22
N LEU A 393 -3.95 -14.85 -26.21
CA LEU A 393 -4.28 -15.30 -27.56
C LEU A 393 -4.82 -16.74 -27.54
N CYS A 394 -6.02 -16.94 -28.11
CA CYS A 394 -6.73 -18.23 -28.10
C CYS A 394 -6.84 -18.86 -26.70
N SER A 395 -7.02 -18.01 -25.68
CA SER A 395 -7.09 -18.41 -24.25
C SER A 395 -5.82 -19.06 -23.70
N GLY A 396 -4.69 -18.88 -24.38
CA GLY A 396 -3.37 -19.36 -23.98
C GLY A 396 -2.92 -20.63 -24.70
N PRO A 397 -1.61 -20.94 -24.64
CA PRO A 397 -1.01 -22.03 -25.42
C PRO A 397 -1.52 -23.42 -25.03
N ASP A 398 -2.03 -23.59 -23.80
CA ASP A 398 -2.60 -24.85 -23.32
C ASP A 398 -4.03 -25.10 -23.82
N HIS A 399 -4.70 -24.07 -24.35
CA HIS A 399 -6.09 -24.13 -24.81
C HIS A 399 -6.19 -24.19 -26.33
N GLY A 400 -5.35 -23.43 -27.04
CA GLY A 400 -5.38 -23.38 -28.50
C GLY A 400 -4.16 -22.69 -29.09
N ARG A 401 -4.05 -22.77 -30.42
CA ARG A 401 -3.05 -22.01 -31.19
C ARG A 401 -3.75 -21.19 -32.27
N CYS A 402 -3.23 -19.99 -32.53
CA CYS A 402 -3.71 -19.16 -33.61
C CYS A 402 -3.08 -19.61 -34.93
N VAL A 403 -3.92 -19.95 -35.91
CA VAL A 403 -3.50 -20.37 -37.26
C VAL A 403 -4.26 -19.52 -38.26
N CYS A 404 -3.55 -18.61 -38.94
CA CYS A 404 -4.09 -17.72 -39.98
C CYS A 404 -5.40 -17.01 -39.54
N GLY A 405 -5.38 -16.40 -38.35
CA GLY A 405 -6.53 -15.65 -37.81
C GLY A 405 -7.68 -16.49 -37.24
N GLN A 406 -7.52 -17.81 -37.11
CA GLN A 406 -8.49 -18.69 -36.44
C GLN A 406 -7.84 -19.48 -35.31
N CYS A 407 -8.54 -19.65 -34.19
CA CYS A 407 -8.06 -20.47 -33.08
C CYS A 407 -8.35 -21.95 -33.34
N GLU A 408 -7.29 -22.76 -33.45
CA GLU A 408 -7.38 -24.21 -33.38
C GLU A 408 -7.32 -24.65 -31.91
N CYS A 409 -8.45 -25.13 -31.38
CA CYS A 409 -8.55 -25.57 -30.00
C CYS A 409 -7.93 -26.95 -29.78
N ARG A 410 -7.25 -27.09 -28.64
CA ARG A 410 -6.73 -28.37 -28.15
C ARG A 410 -7.85 -29.21 -27.53
N ASP A 411 -7.58 -30.50 -27.40
CA ASP A 411 -8.52 -31.46 -26.81
C ASP A 411 -9.02 -30.99 -25.43
N GLY A 412 -10.34 -30.96 -25.26
CA GLY A 412 -10.99 -30.48 -24.04
C GLY A 412 -11.44 -29.02 -24.07
N TRP A 413 -11.14 -28.28 -25.15
CA TRP A 413 -11.55 -26.88 -25.35
C TRP A 413 -12.32 -26.70 -26.66
N THR A 414 -13.26 -25.75 -26.66
CA THR A 414 -14.13 -25.39 -27.78
C THR A 414 -14.40 -23.89 -27.80
N GLY A 415 -15.13 -23.42 -28.80
CA GLY A 415 -15.44 -22.00 -28.99
C GLY A 415 -14.50 -21.33 -29.98
N PRO A 416 -14.88 -20.15 -30.52
CA PRO A 416 -14.08 -19.44 -31.53
C PRO A 416 -12.72 -18.96 -31.00
N ALA A 417 -12.57 -18.85 -29.68
CA ALA A 417 -11.35 -18.40 -29.01
C ALA A 417 -10.79 -19.43 -28.00
N CYS A 418 -11.26 -20.68 -28.05
CA CYS A 418 -10.83 -21.80 -27.17
C CYS A 418 -10.95 -21.52 -25.66
N ASP A 419 -11.89 -20.65 -25.29
CA ASP A 419 -12.18 -20.23 -23.91
C ASP A 419 -13.15 -21.18 -23.20
N CYS A 420 -13.84 -22.05 -23.95
CA CYS A 420 -14.92 -22.86 -23.43
C CYS A 420 -14.51 -24.31 -23.21
N ARG A 421 -14.62 -24.81 -21.97
CA ARG A 421 -14.32 -26.21 -21.69
C ARG A 421 -15.36 -27.13 -22.32
N ALA A 422 -14.91 -28.16 -23.04
CA ALA A 422 -15.77 -29.12 -23.72
C ALA A 422 -16.51 -30.08 -22.76
N SER A 423 -15.93 -30.30 -21.57
CA SER A 423 -16.43 -31.24 -20.57
C SER A 423 -17.32 -30.58 -19.53
N ASN A 424 -18.39 -31.29 -19.12
CA ASN A 424 -19.26 -30.88 -18.02
C ASN A 424 -18.79 -31.35 -16.63
N GLU A 425 -17.67 -32.08 -16.55
CA GLU A 425 -17.16 -32.67 -15.30
C GLU A 425 -16.85 -31.62 -14.21
N SER A 426 -16.33 -30.45 -14.60
CA SER A 426 -16.02 -29.38 -13.63
C SER A 426 -17.25 -28.71 -13.02
N CYS A 427 -18.46 -29.04 -13.51
CA CYS A 427 -19.73 -28.58 -12.98
C CYS A 427 -20.40 -29.60 -12.05
N ILE A 428 -19.75 -30.74 -11.78
CA ILE A 428 -20.23 -31.77 -10.85
C ILE A 428 -19.42 -31.66 -9.54
N PRO A 429 -20.08 -31.64 -8.36
CA PRO A 429 -19.39 -31.60 -7.08
C PRO A 429 -18.44 -32.81 -6.88
N PRO A 430 -17.29 -32.63 -6.19
CA PRO A 430 -16.32 -33.71 -5.94
C PRO A 430 -16.88 -34.89 -5.12
N GLU A 431 -17.91 -34.64 -4.31
CA GLU A 431 -18.61 -35.65 -3.49
C GLU A 431 -19.61 -36.49 -4.31
N GLY A 432 -19.73 -36.22 -5.61
CA GLY A 432 -20.77 -36.76 -6.48
C GLY A 432 -22.07 -35.97 -6.39
N GLY A 433 -22.91 -36.06 -7.42
CA GLY A 433 -24.19 -35.36 -7.46
C GLY A 433 -24.66 -35.01 -8.87
N GLU A 434 -25.72 -34.20 -8.94
CA GLU A 434 -26.24 -33.68 -10.20
C GLU A 434 -25.41 -32.48 -10.70
N LEU A 435 -25.44 -32.26 -12.01
CA LEU A 435 -24.80 -31.12 -12.65
C LEU A 435 -25.28 -29.81 -12.00
N CYS A 436 -24.35 -28.98 -11.51
CA CYS A 436 -24.66 -27.73 -10.81
C CYS A 436 -25.66 -27.90 -9.66
N SER A 437 -25.55 -29.02 -8.94
CA SER A 437 -26.41 -29.38 -7.82
C SER A 437 -27.91 -29.36 -8.16
N GLY A 438 -28.28 -29.50 -9.44
CA GLY A 438 -29.67 -29.42 -9.92
C GLY A 438 -30.25 -27.99 -9.99
N HIS A 439 -29.47 -26.97 -9.64
CA HIS A 439 -29.91 -25.58 -9.50
C HIS A 439 -29.23 -24.62 -10.49
N GLY A 440 -28.78 -25.14 -11.63
CA GLY A 440 -28.11 -24.34 -12.66
C GLY A 440 -27.85 -25.07 -13.96
N THR A 441 -27.34 -24.34 -14.96
CA THR A 441 -26.86 -24.89 -16.23
C THR A 441 -25.34 -24.75 -16.32
N CYS A 442 -24.64 -25.79 -16.79
CA CYS A 442 -23.19 -25.71 -16.99
C CYS A 442 -22.88 -25.03 -18.32
N GLU A 443 -22.23 -23.87 -18.26
CA GLU A 443 -21.76 -23.11 -19.41
C GLU A 443 -20.23 -23.02 -19.34
N CYS A 444 -19.54 -23.58 -20.34
CA CYS A 444 -18.07 -23.57 -20.43
C CYS A 444 -17.34 -24.09 -19.18
N GLY A 445 -17.88 -25.14 -18.55
CA GLY A 445 -17.30 -25.75 -17.36
C GLY A 445 -17.54 -25.01 -16.05
N THR A 446 -18.39 -23.97 -16.06
CA THR A 446 -18.83 -23.22 -14.87
C THR A 446 -20.35 -23.27 -14.75
N CYS A 447 -20.85 -23.38 -13.52
CA CYS A 447 -22.29 -23.41 -13.26
C CYS A 447 -22.91 -22.01 -13.27
N ARG A 448 -23.88 -21.79 -14.15
CA ARG A 448 -24.78 -20.64 -14.14
C ARG A 448 -26.03 -20.97 -13.33
N CYS A 449 -26.06 -20.48 -12.10
CA CYS A 449 -27.14 -20.77 -11.16
C CYS A 449 -28.46 -20.08 -11.53
N THR A 450 -29.58 -20.78 -11.35
CA THR A 450 -30.91 -20.22 -11.59
C THR A 450 -31.36 -19.34 -10.42
N VAL A 451 -32.26 -18.40 -10.71
CA VAL A 451 -32.92 -17.55 -9.70
C VAL A 451 -34.35 -18.04 -9.56
N THR A 452 -34.76 -18.41 -8.36
CA THR A 452 -36.13 -18.85 -8.03
C THR A 452 -36.85 -17.79 -7.18
N GLU A 453 -38.14 -17.98 -6.91
CA GLU A 453 -38.91 -17.09 -6.02
C GLU A 453 -38.34 -17.07 -4.57
N ASP A 454 -37.70 -18.17 -4.13
CA ASP A 454 -37.05 -18.32 -2.82
C ASP A 454 -35.64 -17.70 -2.76
N GLY A 455 -35.16 -17.16 -3.89
CA GLY A 455 -33.93 -16.37 -3.99
C GLY A 455 -32.87 -16.93 -4.93
N ARG A 456 -31.61 -16.52 -4.73
CA ARG A 456 -30.52 -16.78 -5.68
C ARG A 456 -29.57 -17.84 -5.15
N TYR A 457 -29.45 -18.95 -5.89
CA TYR A 457 -28.40 -19.93 -5.68
C TYR A 457 -27.05 -19.36 -6.12
N THR A 458 -26.02 -19.66 -5.34
CA THR A 458 -24.64 -19.16 -5.43
C THR A 458 -23.69 -20.30 -5.07
N GLY A 459 -22.38 -20.10 -5.20
CA GLY A 459 -21.41 -21.18 -5.03
C GLY A 459 -20.97 -21.78 -6.35
N ARG A 460 -19.87 -22.53 -6.33
CA ARG A 460 -19.19 -23.02 -7.55
C ARG A 460 -20.05 -24.00 -8.34
N TYR A 461 -20.89 -24.74 -7.64
CA TYR A 461 -21.80 -25.75 -8.13
C TYR A 461 -23.26 -25.38 -7.82
N CYS A 462 -23.57 -24.12 -7.54
CA CYS A 462 -24.90 -23.65 -7.13
C CYS A 462 -25.43 -24.28 -5.84
N GLU A 463 -24.52 -24.64 -4.94
CA GLU A 463 -24.79 -25.34 -3.68
C GLU A 463 -25.22 -24.43 -2.54
N LYS A 464 -24.98 -23.11 -2.63
CA LYS A 464 -25.22 -22.15 -1.55
C LYS A 464 -26.44 -21.29 -1.86
N CYS A 465 -27.38 -21.22 -0.91
CA CYS A 465 -28.52 -20.31 -1.03
C CYS A 465 -28.61 -19.43 0.23
N PRO A 466 -27.96 -18.24 0.23
CA PRO A 466 -27.93 -17.37 1.41
C PRO A 466 -29.30 -16.77 1.79
N THR A 467 -30.19 -16.67 0.79
CA THR A 467 -31.56 -16.16 0.96
C THR A 467 -32.57 -17.26 1.24
N CYS A 468 -32.19 -18.53 1.04
CA CYS A 468 -32.98 -19.62 1.55
C CYS A 468 -32.97 -19.50 3.06
N SER A 469 -34.14 -19.60 3.67
CA SER A 469 -34.32 -19.51 5.12
C SER A 469 -33.43 -20.56 5.82
N GLY A 470 -32.25 -20.15 6.29
CA GLY A 470 -31.47 -20.91 7.26
C GLY A 470 -32.22 -21.00 8.59
N ARG A 471 -31.60 -21.61 9.61
CA ARG A 471 -32.25 -21.82 10.92
C ARG A 471 -32.24 -20.58 11.83
N CYS A 472 -31.87 -19.39 11.33
CA CYS A 472 -31.86 -18.15 12.09
C CYS A 472 -33.21 -17.85 12.77
N ASN A 473 -34.32 -18.04 12.06
CA ASN A 473 -35.66 -17.81 12.61
C ASN A 473 -36.04 -18.85 13.67
N GLU A 474 -35.55 -20.08 13.54
CA GLU A 474 -35.77 -21.14 14.52
C GLU A 474 -35.04 -20.84 15.83
N PHE A 475 -33.78 -20.40 15.74
CA PHE A 475 -32.94 -20.15 16.91
C PHE A 475 -33.19 -18.79 17.58
N LYS A 476 -33.83 -17.85 16.86
CA LYS A 476 -34.14 -16.49 17.33
C LYS A 476 -34.75 -16.48 18.74
N HIS A 477 -35.84 -17.20 18.95
CA HIS A 477 -36.59 -17.14 20.20
C HIS A 477 -35.86 -17.81 21.37
N CYS A 478 -35.08 -18.87 21.08
CA CYS A 478 -34.26 -19.54 22.08
C CYS A 478 -33.07 -18.70 22.53
N VAL A 479 -32.40 -18.02 21.61
CA VAL A 479 -31.34 -17.07 21.95
C VAL A 479 -31.91 -15.91 22.78
N GLN A 480 -33.07 -15.36 22.42
CA GLN A 480 -33.71 -14.29 23.19
C GLN A 480 -34.03 -14.69 24.63
N CYS A 481 -34.60 -15.88 24.85
CA CYS A 481 -34.97 -16.30 26.20
C CYS A 481 -33.76 -16.74 27.05
N GLN A 482 -32.83 -17.51 26.49
CA GLN A 482 -31.70 -18.06 27.24
C GLN A 482 -30.62 -17.01 27.54
N GLN A 483 -30.37 -16.07 26.62
CA GLN A 483 -29.31 -15.07 26.77
C GLN A 483 -29.82 -13.76 27.39
N TYR A 484 -30.97 -13.26 26.95
CA TYR A 484 -31.45 -11.91 27.32
C TYR A 484 -32.69 -11.92 28.21
N GLN A 485 -33.30 -13.09 28.45
CA GLN A 485 -34.54 -13.24 29.23
C GLN A 485 -35.71 -12.41 28.68
N THR A 486 -35.77 -12.24 27.36
CA THR A 486 -36.81 -11.47 26.67
C THR A 486 -37.44 -12.25 25.51
N GLY A 487 -38.46 -11.67 24.89
CA GLY A 487 -39.16 -12.25 23.73
C GLY A 487 -40.31 -13.22 24.10
N PRO A 488 -40.88 -13.91 23.09
CA PRO A 488 -42.08 -14.75 23.27
C PRO A 488 -41.92 -15.92 24.24
N LEU A 489 -40.68 -16.38 24.46
CA LEU A 489 -40.32 -17.47 25.38
C LEU A 489 -39.67 -16.95 26.67
N ALA A 490 -39.89 -15.68 27.06
CA ALA A 490 -39.26 -15.09 28.25
C ALA A 490 -39.57 -15.82 29.57
N ASN A 491 -40.66 -16.59 29.62
CA ASN A 491 -40.99 -17.42 30.77
C ASN A 491 -39.98 -18.57 30.92
N ALA A 492 -39.44 -18.78 32.13
CA ALA A 492 -38.39 -19.76 32.39
C ALA A 492 -38.80 -21.21 32.06
N GLU A 493 -40.06 -21.58 32.29
CA GLU A 493 -40.58 -22.94 31.97
C GLU A 493 -40.73 -23.16 30.46
N ASP A 494 -41.19 -22.15 29.72
CA ASP A 494 -41.36 -22.21 28.26
C ASP A 494 -40.01 -22.21 27.52
N CYS A 495 -39.02 -21.48 28.05
CA CYS A 495 -37.66 -21.47 27.53
C CYS A 495 -36.95 -22.82 27.76
N ALA A 496 -37.04 -23.39 28.96
CA ALA A 496 -36.36 -24.64 29.30
C ALA A 496 -36.94 -25.87 28.55
N SER A 497 -38.23 -25.85 28.24
CA SER A 497 -38.91 -26.94 27.52
C SER A 497 -38.72 -26.89 26.01
N ASN A 498 -38.75 -25.70 25.41
CA ASN A 498 -38.66 -25.54 23.94
C ASN A 498 -37.23 -25.36 23.42
N CYS A 499 -36.28 -24.96 24.26
CA CYS A 499 -34.91 -24.63 23.86
C CYS A 499 -33.89 -25.58 24.47
N THR A 500 -33.84 -26.81 23.96
CA THR A 500 -32.94 -27.88 24.44
C THR A 500 -31.78 -28.18 23.49
N LEU A 501 -31.81 -27.63 22.28
CA LEU A 501 -30.86 -27.91 21.20
C LEU A 501 -29.45 -27.36 21.48
N PHE A 502 -29.35 -26.24 22.18
CA PHE A 502 -28.10 -25.56 22.49
C PHE A 502 -28.25 -24.66 23.71
N VAL A 503 -27.11 -24.17 24.21
CA VAL A 503 -27.00 -23.06 25.16
C VAL A 503 -26.05 -22.03 24.56
N PRO A 504 -26.47 -20.76 24.35
CA PRO A 504 -25.64 -19.72 23.77
C PRO A 504 -24.38 -19.47 24.60
N VAL A 505 -23.25 -19.34 23.92
CA VAL A 505 -22.01 -18.87 24.55
C VAL A 505 -21.97 -17.34 24.45
N PRO A 506 -21.88 -16.61 25.57
CA PRO A 506 -21.82 -15.15 25.58
C PRO A 506 -20.48 -14.64 25.04
N VAL A 507 -20.53 -13.67 24.13
CA VAL A 507 -19.35 -12.97 23.57
C VAL A 507 -19.57 -11.46 23.51
N LYS A 508 -18.51 -10.66 23.68
CA LYS A 508 -18.60 -9.19 23.56
C LYS A 508 -18.98 -8.70 22.16
N LYS A 509 -18.56 -9.41 21.12
CA LYS A 509 -18.86 -9.10 19.72
C LYS A 509 -18.88 -10.39 18.92
N VAL A 510 -19.90 -10.56 18.08
CA VAL A 510 -20.02 -11.72 17.19
C VAL A 510 -19.11 -11.51 15.97
N THR A 511 -18.07 -12.31 15.86
CA THR A 511 -17.14 -12.36 14.71
C THR A 511 -17.44 -13.60 13.87
N ILE A 512 -17.43 -13.46 12.55
CA ILE A 512 -17.57 -14.59 11.62
C ILE A 512 -16.17 -15.13 11.33
N ASP A 513 -15.97 -16.41 11.57
CA ASP A 513 -14.77 -17.13 11.10
C ASP A 513 -15.07 -17.72 9.72
N GLU A 514 -14.46 -17.14 8.68
CA GLU A 514 -14.67 -17.55 7.29
C GLU A 514 -14.20 -18.99 7.02
N GLU A 515 -13.33 -19.56 7.87
CA GLU A 515 -12.85 -20.94 7.74
C GLU A 515 -13.82 -21.96 8.38
N ARG A 516 -14.77 -21.53 9.22
CA ARG A 516 -15.62 -22.43 10.02
C ARG A 516 -17.08 -22.58 9.54
N ASN A 517 -17.49 -21.93 8.45
CA ASN A 517 -18.88 -21.99 7.95
C ASN A 517 -19.92 -21.44 8.96
N ASP A 518 -19.56 -20.38 9.69
CA ASP A 518 -20.44 -19.73 10.67
C ASP A 518 -21.52 -18.88 10.00
N ASN A 519 -22.79 -19.11 10.34
CA ASN A 519 -23.92 -18.33 9.85
C ASN A 519 -24.28 -17.22 10.85
N LYS A 520 -24.16 -15.95 10.44
CA LYS A 520 -24.51 -14.79 11.28
C LYS A 520 -25.99 -14.42 11.13
N CYS A 521 -26.67 -14.24 12.26
CA CYS A 521 -28.05 -13.78 12.36
C CYS A 521 -28.10 -12.43 13.10
N THR A 522 -29.01 -11.55 12.67
CA THR A 522 -29.22 -10.23 13.27
C THR A 522 -30.71 -9.93 13.34
N PHE A 523 -31.17 -9.54 14.53
CA PHE A 523 -32.58 -9.28 14.78
C PHE A 523 -32.76 -8.05 15.68
N TYR A 524 -33.98 -7.53 15.65
CA TYR A 524 -34.48 -6.53 16.59
C TYR A 524 -35.54 -7.19 17.48
N ASP A 525 -35.55 -6.81 18.75
CA ASP A 525 -36.59 -7.21 19.70
C ASP A 525 -37.70 -6.16 19.82
N ASP A 526 -38.65 -6.41 20.72
CA ASP A 526 -39.81 -5.55 20.95
C ASP A 526 -39.44 -4.19 21.59
N ASP A 527 -38.20 -4.05 22.10
CA ASP A 527 -37.66 -2.81 22.69
C ASP A 527 -36.82 -1.99 21.68
N ASP A 528 -36.87 -2.34 20.39
CA ASP A 528 -36.00 -1.81 19.31
C ASP A 528 -34.50 -2.01 19.59
N CYS A 529 -34.13 -2.96 20.45
CA CYS A 529 -32.74 -3.29 20.70
C CYS A 529 -32.23 -4.28 19.64
N ARG A 530 -31.06 -3.99 19.06
CA ARG A 530 -30.40 -4.89 18.11
C ARG A 530 -29.64 -5.97 18.86
N PHE A 531 -29.81 -7.22 18.46
CA PHE A 531 -29.03 -8.34 18.97
C PHE A 531 -28.53 -9.25 17.86
N GLU A 532 -27.32 -9.77 18.05
CA GLU A 532 -26.60 -10.58 17.06
C GLU A 532 -26.20 -11.92 17.67
N PHE A 533 -26.25 -12.97 16.85
CA PHE A 533 -25.69 -14.28 17.18
C PHE A 533 -25.20 -14.96 15.91
N SER A 534 -24.30 -15.93 16.05
CA SER A 534 -23.92 -16.85 14.98
C SER A 534 -24.14 -18.29 15.41
N TYR A 535 -24.39 -19.15 14.44
CA TYR A 535 -24.48 -20.59 14.65
C TYR A 535 -23.65 -21.36 13.63
N ASN A 536 -23.17 -22.51 14.07
CA ASN A 536 -22.47 -23.49 13.26
C ASN A 536 -23.20 -24.83 13.35
N ASP A 537 -23.64 -25.36 12.22
CA ASP A 537 -24.36 -26.63 12.07
C ASP A 537 -23.61 -27.64 11.20
N SER A 538 -22.29 -27.46 11.03
CA SER A 538 -21.45 -28.35 10.22
C SER A 538 -21.30 -29.77 10.82
N ASP A 539 -21.58 -29.93 12.12
CA ASP A 539 -21.57 -31.22 12.83
C ASP A 539 -23.02 -31.64 13.12
N GLN A 540 -23.50 -32.73 12.50
CA GLN A 540 -24.92 -33.15 12.55
C GLN A 540 -25.46 -33.41 13.97
N ASP A 541 -24.58 -33.64 14.95
CA ASP A 541 -24.94 -33.96 16.34
C ASP A 541 -24.77 -32.80 17.33
N LYS A 542 -24.22 -31.62 16.93
CA LYS A 542 -23.99 -30.52 17.88
C LYS A 542 -24.02 -29.12 17.25
N VAL A 543 -25.12 -28.41 17.42
CA VAL A 543 -25.25 -26.99 17.04
C VAL A 543 -24.54 -26.12 18.07
N VAL A 544 -23.56 -25.33 17.63
CA VAL A 544 -22.86 -24.35 18.49
C VAL A 544 -23.40 -22.96 18.17
N VAL A 545 -23.89 -22.25 19.19
CA VAL A 545 -24.43 -20.88 19.06
C VAL A 545 -23.64 -19.93 19.94
N THR A 546 -23.16 -18.84 19.35
CA THR A 546 -22.49 -17.74 20.07
C THR A 546 -23.33 -16.48 19.95
N ALA A 547 -23.69 -15.86 21.08
CA ALA A 547 -24.56 -14.69 21.13
C ALA A 547 -23.89 -13.52 21.85
N GLN A 548 -24.27 -12.29 21.49
CA GLN A 548 -23.75 -11.09 22.14
C GLN A 548 -24.09 -11.05 23.64
N GLU A 549 -23.18 -10.55 24.47
CA GLU A 549 -23.40 -10.39 25.92
C GLU A 549 -24.53 -9.38 26.22
N GLU A 550 -24.46 -8.20 25.60
CA GLU A 550 -25.40 -7.10 25.79
C GLU A 550 -26.05 -6.70 24.45
N ARG A 551 -27.36 -6.45 24.45
CA ARG A 551 -28.11 -5.95 23.28
C ARG A 551 -27.79 -4.47 23.06
N GLU A 552 -27.67 -4.05 21.80
CA GLU A 552 -27.48 -2.66 21.43
C GLU A 552 -28.83 -1.93 21.39
N CYS A 553 -29.19 -1.27 22.50
CA CYS A 553 -30.41 -0.47 22.60
C CYS A 553 -30.15 1.02 22.30
N PRO A 554 -31.07 1.72 21.62
CA PRO A 554 -30.97 3.17 21.45
C PRO A 554 -30.99 3.90 22.80
N PRO A 555 -30.19 4.99 22.97
CA PRO A 555 -30.14 5.73 24.23
C PRO A 555 -31.50 6.39 24.52
N LYS A 556 -31.98 6.27 25.78
CA LYS A 556 -33.22 6.91 26.23
C LYS A 556 -33.04 8.44 26.25
N VAL A 557 -33.51 9.13 25.22
CA VAL A 557 -33.42 10.59 25.13
C VAL A 557 -34.46 11.24 26.06
N PHE A 558 -34.03 12.11 26.97
CA PHE A 558 -34.93 12.84 27.88
C PHE A 558 -35.62 14.00 27.15
N MET A 559 -36.63 13.67 26.34
CA MET A 559 -37.36 14.60 25.46
C MET A 559 -37.92 15.83 26.21
N LEU A 560 -38.38 15.66 27.45
CA LEU A 560 -38.93 16.76 28.26
C LEU A 560 -37.87 17.84 28.58
N GLY A 561 -36.64 17.43 28.90
CA GLY A 561 -35.57 18.37 29.25
C GLY A 561 -35.06 19.16 28.06
N ILE A 562 -34.99 18.53 26.88
CA ILE A 562 -34.62 19.22 25.64
C ILE A 562 -35.69 20.26 25.28
N ALA A 563 -36.97 19.91 25.37
CA ALA A 563 -38.08 20.83 25.10
C ALA A 563 -38.04 22.06 26.04
N LEU A 564 -37.86 21.83 27.34
CA LEU A 564 -37.78 22.92 28.34
C LEU A 564 -36.56 23.83 28.13
N ALA A 565 -35.40 23.26 27.78
CA ALA A 565 -34.18 24.02 27.53
C ALA A 565 -34.32 24.94 26.30
N VAL A 566 -34.92 24.45 25.22
CA VAL A 566 -35.16 25.25 24.01
C VAL A 566 -36.14 26.39 24.29
N ILE A 567 -37.24 26.12 25.01
CA ILE A 567 -38.22 27.14 25.40
C ILE A 567 -37.55 28.24 26.23
N ALA A 568 -36.75 27.87 27.24
CA ALA A 568 -36.04 28.82 28.10
C ALA A 568 -35.06 29.70 27.31
N ALA A 569 -34.31 29.12 26.36
CA ALA A 569 -33.37 29.86 25.53
C ALA A 569 -34.07 30.91 24.65
N VAL A 570 -35.20 30.55 24.01
CA VAL A 570 -35.98 31.47 23.17
C VAL A 570 -36.52 32.65 23.99
N VAL A 571 -37.04 32.38 25.19
CA VAL A 571 -37.56 33.43 26.09
C VAL A 571 -36.44 34.37 26.54
N LEU A 572 -35.27 33.84 26.90
CA LEU A 572 -34.12 34.66 27.32
C LEU A 572 -33.60 35.57 26.20
N ILE A 573 -33.51 35.06 24.97
CA ILE A 573 -33.12 35.86 23.81
C ILE A 573 -34.16 36.97 23.57
N GLY A 574 -35.46 36.65 23.64
CA GLY A 574 -36.52 37.64 23.51
C GLY A 574 -36.43 38.76 24.55
N MET A 575 -36.19 38.42 25.82
CA MET A 575 -36.00 39.42 26.88
C MET A 575 -34.75 40.29 26.66
N ALA A 576 -33.63 39.69 26.23
CA ALA A 576 -32.41 40.43 25.96
C ALA A 576 -32.60 41.46 24.83
N VAL A 577 -33.31 41.09 23.76
CA VAL A 577 -33.63 42.00 22.65
C VAL A 577 -34.55 43.14 23.13
N LEU A 578 -35.57 42.84 23.94
CA LEU A 578 -36.47 43.86 24.49
C LEU A 578 -35.73 44.83 25.43
N LEU A 579 -34.82 44.34 26.27
CA LEU A 579 -33.98 45.18 27.11
C LEU A 579 -33.07 46.07 26.28
N LEU A 580 -32.42 45.51 25.26
CA LEU A 580 -31.54 46.26 24.37
C LEU A 580 -32.31 47.34 23.61
N TRP A 581 -33.50 47.02 23.10
CA TRP A 581 -34.40 48.00 22.48
C TRP A 581 -34.84 49.10 23.45
N LYS A 582 -35.18 48.75 24.70
CA LYS A 582 -35.58 49.72 25.73
C LYS A 582 -34.44 50.66 26.12
N VAL A 583 -33.21 50.14 26.20
CA VAL A 583 -32.00 50.94 26.47
C VAL A 583 -31.73 51.90 25.31
N LEU A 584 -31.74 51.40 24.06
CA LEU A 584 -31.50 52.23 22.88
C LEU A 584 -32.54 53.34 22.71
N THR A 585 -33.83 53.00 22.87
CA THR A 585 -34.92 53.99 22.81
C THR A 585 -34.82 55.01 23.95
N SER A 586 -34.52 54.58 25.18
CA SER A 586 -34.34 55.52 26.29
C SER A 586 -33.17 56.48 26.09
N ILE A 587 -32.05 56.01 25.50
CA ILE A 587 -30.91 56.87 25.15
C ILE A 587 -31.30 57.86 24.05
N HIS A 588 -32.03 57.39 23.03
CA HIS A 588 -32.48 58.23 21.92
C HIS A 588 -33.46 59.32 22.40
N ASP A 589 -34.49 58.94 23.16
CA ASP A 589 -35.46 59.88 23.74
C ASP A 589 -34.78 60.91 24.63
N ARG A 590 -33.79 60.50 25.43
CA ARG A 590 -33.06 61.43 26.31
C ARG A 590 -32.19 62.41 25.53
N ARG A 591 -31.65 62.00 24.37
CA ARG A 591 -30.91 62.89 23.46
C ARG A 591 -31.86 63.85 22.74
N GLU A 592 -32.98 63.37 22.23
CA GLU A 592 -33.99 64.20 21.57
C GLU A 592 -34.62 65.18 22.55
N PHE A 593 -34.90 64.77 23.79
CA PHE A 593 -35.38 65.68 24.85
C PHE A 593 -34.36 66.79 25.14
N ALA A 594 -33.08 66.45 25.28
CA ALA A 594 -32.02 67.45 25.48
C ALA A 594 -31.87 68.40 24.28
N ARG A 595 -32.04 67.88 23.05
CA ARG A 595 -32.04 68.68 21.82
C ARG A 595 -33.23 69.63 21.79
N PHE A 596 -34.43 69.15 22.11
CA PHE A 596 -35.64 69.95 22.20
C PHE A 596 -35.53 71.06 23.25
N GLU A 597 -34.99 70.77 24.44
CA GLU A 597 -34.74 71.82 25.45
C GLU A 597 -33.76 72.88 24.97
N LYS A 598 -32.71 72.48 24.23
CA LYS A 598 -31.74 73.40 23.63
C LYS A 598 -32.40 74.28 22.57
N GLU A 599 -33.22 73.71 21.69
CA GLU A 599 -33.98 74.45 20.68
C GLU A 599 -35.00 75.41 21.32
N ARG A 600 -35.70 74.98 22.38
CA ARG A 600 -36.59 75.85 23.18
C ARG A 600 -35.84 77.02 23.83
N MET A 601 -34.63 76.81 24.35
CA MET A 601 -33.82 77.90 24.93
C MET A 601 -33.27 78.86 23.86
N MET A 602 -33.00 78.38 22.64
CA MET A 602 -32.55 79.21 21.52
C MET A 602 -33.71 79.95 20.83
N ALA A 603 -34.94 79.46 20.97
CA ALA A 603 -36.16 80.18 20.58
C ALA A 603 -36.53 81.29 21.58
N LYS A 604 -35.59 82.21 21.86
CA LYS A 604 -35.96 83.53 22.41
C LYS A 604 -36.52 84.37 21.27
N TRP A 605 -37.84 84.56 21.28
CA TRP A 605 -38.52 85.55 20.48
C TRP A 605 -37.96 86.94 20.81
N ASP A 606 -37.51 87.64 19.77
CA ASP A 606 -37.01 89.01 19.84
C ASP A 606 -38.18 89.95 20.13
N THR A 607 -38.35 90.34 21.40
CA THR A 607 -39.33 91.36 21.82
C THR A 607 -38.78 92.75 21.53
N GLY A 608 -38.57 93.05 20.25
CA GLY A 608 -38.21 94.38 19.76
C GLY A 608 -39.40 95.32 19.84
N GLU A 609 -39.23 96.41 20.59
CA GLU A 609 -40.22 97.47 20.76
C GLU A 609 -40.62 98.11 19.42
N ASN A 610 -41.91 98.44 19.31
CA ASN A 610 -42.53 99.02 18.13
C ASN A 610 -41.90 100.39 17.76
N PRO A 611 -41.28 100.54 16.58
CA PRO A 611 -40.51 101.74 16.19
C PRO A 611 -41.37 103.01 15.98
N ILE A 612 -42.69 102.97 16.23
CA ILE A 612 -43.62 104.10 16.08
C ILE A 612 -43.93 104.78 17.43
N TYR A 613 -43.49 104.22 18.56
CA TYR A 613 -43.81 104.74 19.89
C TYR A 613 -42.77 105.75 20.40
N LYS A 614 -43.15 107.04 20.56
CA LYS A 614 -42.34 108.09 21.19
C LYS A 614 -42.99 108.55 22.50
N GLN A 615 -42.29 108.42 23.63
CA GLN A 615 -42.74 108.95 24.92
C GLN A 615 -42.59 110.48 24.98
N ALA A 616 -43.61 111.17 25.52
CA ALA A 616 -43.77 112.62 25.49
C ALA A 616 -43.15 113.36 26.69
N THR A 617 -41.99 112.94 27.19
CA THR A 617 -41.38 113.58 28.37
C THR A 617 -39.86 113.59 28.24
N THR A 618 -39.26 114.79 28.23
CA THR A 618 -37.80 114.98 28.29
C THR A 618 -37.46 115.61 29.63
N THR A 619 -36.58 114.96 30.41
CA THR A 619 -36.19 115.41 31.75
C THR A 619 -34.71 115.80 31.73
N PHE A 620 -34.41 117.05 32.05
CA PHE A 620 -33.04 117.56 32.18
C PHE A 620 -32.71 117.78 33.65
N LYS A 621 -31.55 117.29 34.12
CA LYS A 621 -31.07 117.47 35.51
C LYS A 621 -30.33 118.80 35.64
N ASN A 622 -30.78 119.66 36.56
CA ASN A 622 -30.13 120.93 36.92
C ASN A 622 -29.23 120.72 38.17
N PRO A 623 -27.91 121.02 38.16
CA PRO A 623 -26.98 120.57 39.20
C PRO A 623 -26.89 121.39 40.51
N THR A 624 -27.76 122.37 40.77
CA THR A 624 -27.51 123.35 41.87
C THR A 624 -28.62 123.52 42.92
N TYR A 625 -29.39 122.47 43.24
CA TYR A 625 -30.30 122.54 44.40
C TYR A 625 -30.10 121.39 45.37
N ALA A 626 -29.29 121.65 46.39
CA ALA A 626 -29.23 120.91 47.65
C ALA A 626 -30.11 121.64 48.68
N GLY A 627 -31.06 120.95 49.30
CA GLY A 627 -31.90 121.54 50.34
C GLY A 627 -32.90 120.57 50.97
N LYS A 628 -32.45 119.94 52.06
CA LYS A 628 -33.13 119.16 53.12
C LYS A 628 -33.91 117.90 52.76
#